data_AF-A0A0S7XQR1-F1
#
_entry.id   AF-A0A0S7XQR1-F1
#
_cell.length_a   1.000
_cell.length_b   1.000
_cell.length_c   1.000
_cell.angle_alpha   90.00
_cell.angle_beta   90.00
_cell.angle_gamma   90.00
#
_symmetry.space_group_name_H-M   'P 1'
#
loop_
_entity.id
_entity.type
_entity.pdbx_description
1 polymer ?
#
loop_
_entity_poly.entity_id
_entity_poly.type
_entity_poly.pdbx_seq_one_letter_code
_entity_poly.pdbx_strand_id
1 'polypeptide(L)'
;MHVKPGAEPVPQGRTPFETALLRAKWQMERAQTAISREETGIIRDAVESAQAAIADARKVAPRKKRSDLDAIEADIGRLRSLADKPADPAAGEVARSAHKRIIALIGD
;
A
#
# COMPACT_ATOMS: atom_id res chain seq x y z
N MET A 1 11.01 10.29 -27.12
CA MET A 1 11.23 10.31 -25.67
C MET A 1 10.87 8.93 -25.13
N HIS A 2 11.84 8.13 -24.66
CA HIS A 2 11.56 6.80 -24.10
C HIS A 2 11.11 6.96 -22.65
N VAL A 3 9.81 6.81 -22.39
CA VAL A 3 9.28 6.63 -21.04
C VAL A 3 9.44 5.16 -20.66
N LYS A 4 10.19 4.88 -19.58
CA LYS A 4 10.31 3.54 -19.01
C LYS A 4 8.92 3.07 -18.54
N PRO A 5 8.41 1.90 -18.96
CA PRO A 5 7.18 1.35 -18.41
C PRO A 5 7.44 0.98 -16.95
N GLY A 6 6.72 1.60 -16.01
CA GLY A 6 6.81 1.31 -14.57
C GLY A 6 6.96 2.52 -13.66
N ALA A 7 7.19 3.72 -14.21
CA ALA A 7 7.08 4.97 -13.43
C ALA A 7 5.70 5.59 -13.68
N GLU A 8 4.73 5.29 -12.81
CA GLU A 8 3.46 6.03 -12.81
C GLU A 8 3.77 7.54 -12.63
N PRO A 9 3.19 8.40 -13.48
CA PRO A 9 3.46 9.83 -13.44
C PRO A 9 3.05 10.40 -12.09
N VAL A 10 3.97 11.09 -11.42
CA VAL A 10 3.66 11.85 -10.20
C VAL A 10 2.73 12.99 -10.60
N PRO A 11 1.48 13.06 -10.10
CA PRO A 11 0.60 14.18 -10.39
C PRO A 11 1.27 15.48 -9.95
N GLN A 12 1.30 16.48 -10.82
CA GLN A 12 1.83 17.80 -10.48
C GLN A 12 1.11 18.33 -9.22
N GLY A 13 1.87 18.82 -8.24
CA GLY A 13 1.33 19.34 -6.98
C GLY A 13 1.25 18.35 -5.81
N ARG A 14 1.74 17.11 -5.95
CA ARG A 14 1.86 16.16 -4.83
C ARG A 14 3.27 16.14 -4.23
N THR A 15 3.36 16.09 -2.91
CA THR A 15 4.62 15.92 -2.18
C THR A 15 5.19 14.50 -2.38
N PRO A 16 6.50 14.28 -2.15
CA PRO A 16 7.07 12.94 -2.16
C PRO A 16 6.37 11.98 -1.19
N PHE A 17 5.91 12.51 -0.03
CA PHE A 17 5.12 11.76 0.95
C PHE A 17 3.79 11.28 0.36
N GLU A 18 2.99 12.19 -0.21
CA GLU A 18 1.71 11.84 -0.84
C GLU A 18 1.90 10.90 -2.03
N THR A 19 2.96 11.10 -2.82
CA THR A 19 3.28 10.24 -3.95
C THR A 19 3.53 8.80 -3.51
N ALA A 20 4.31 8.62 -2.44
CA ALA A 20 4.56 7.31 -1.86
C ALA A 20 3.27 6.66 -1.32
N LEU A 21 2.41 7.45 -0.65
CA LEU A 21 1.11 6.96 -0.19
C LEU A 21 0.16 6.58 -1.33
N LEU A 22 0.14 7.34 -2.42
CA LEU A 22 -0.67 7.01 -3.61
C LEU A 22 -0.23 5.69 -4.24
N ARG A 23 1.09 5.43 -4.30
CA ARG A 23 1.61 4.12 -4.72
C ARG A 23 1.16 3.01 -3.76
N ALA A 24 1.31 3.20 -2.46
CA ALA A 24 0.86 2.23 -1.47
C ALA A 24 -0.65 1.94 -1.60
N LYS A 25 -1.46 2.99 -1.83
CA LYS A 25 -2.91 2.89 -2.07
C LYS A 25 -3.22 2.00 -3.26
N TRP A 26 -2.60 2.29 -4.41
CA TRP A 26 -2.75 1.50 -5.64
C TRP A 26 -2.40 0.03 -5.42
N GLN A 27 -1.30 -0.25 -4.72
CA GLN A 27 -0.92 -1.62 -4.41
C GLN A 27 -1.95 -2.32 -3.49
N MET A 28 -2.54 -1.62 -2.52
CA MET A 28 -3.61 -2.20 -1.70
C MET A 28 -4.91 -2.45 -2.49
N GLU A 29 -5.23 -1.62 -3.49
CA GLU A 29 -6.35 -1.87 -4.42
C GLU A 29 -6.08 -3.12 -5.27
N ARG A 30 -4.85 -3.28 -5.77
CA ARG A 30 -4.40 -4.50 -6.47
C ARG A 30 -4.49 -5.73 -5.57
N ALA A 31 -4.01 -5.64 -4.33
CA ALA A 31 -4.07 -6.74 -3.37
C ALA A 31 -5.52 -7.17 -3.08
N GLN A 32 -6.45 -6.23 -2.86
CA GLN A 32 -7.88 -6.53 -2.65
C GLN A 32 -8.52 -7.23 -3.84
N THR A 33 -8.20 -6.79 -5.06
CA THR A 33 -8.66 -7.46 -6.28
C THR A 33 -8.11 -8.88 -6.37
N ALA A 34 -6.82 -9.06 -6.10
CA ALA A 34 -6.15 -10.35 -6.14
C ALA A 34 -6.65 -11.31 -5.04
N ILE A 35 -6.96 -10.83 -3.84
CA ILE A 35 -7.59 -11.60 -2.75
C ILE A 35 -8.93 -12.15 -3.23
N SER A 36 -9.76 -11.31 -3.86
CA SER A 36 -11.07 -11.73 -4.37
C SER A 36 -11.00 -12.77 -5.49
N ARG A 37 -9.83 -12.90 -6.14
CA ARG A 37 -9.53 -13.85 -7.21
C ARG A 37 -8.62 -14.99 -6.76
N GLU A 38 -8.22 -15.00 -5.49
CA GLU A 38 -7.28 -15.96 -4.90
C GLU A 38 -5.89 -16.01 -5.58
N GLU A 39 -5.46 -14.90 -6.17
CA GLU A 39 -4.21 -14.75 -6.92
C GLU A 39 -3.01 -14.49 -5.99
N THR A 40 -2.58 -15.53 -5.26
CA THR A 40 -1.50 -15.47 -4.23
C THR A 40 -0.23 -14.72 -4.68
N GLY A 41 0.24 -14.95 -5.92
CA GLY A 41 1.42 -14.27 -6.44
C GLY A 41 1.24 -12.75 -6.52
N ILE A 42 0.09 -12.29 -7.01
CA ILE A 42 -0.22 -10.86 -7.12
C ILE A 42 -0.39 -10.23 -5.73
N ILE A 43 -0.95 -10.96 -4.77
CA ILE A 43 -1.05 -10.49 -3.38
C ILE A 43 0.34 -10.24 -2.79
N ARG A 44 1.27 -11.18 -2.95
CA ARG A 44 2.66 -11.04 -2.46
C ARG A 44 3.36 -9.84 -3.10
N ASP A 45 3.30 -9.71 -4.41
CA ASP A 45 3.93 -8.61 -5.15
C ASP A 45 3.36 -7.23 -4.74
N ALA A 46 2.03 -7.16 -4.58
CA ALA A 46 1.35 -5.95 -4.16
C ALA A 46 1.71 -5.57 -2.71
N VAL A 47 1.76 -6.55 -1.81
CA VAL A 47 2.17 -6.34 -0.40
C VAL A 47 3.60 -5.85 -0.31
N GLU A 48 4.53 -6.46 -1.04
CA GLU A 48 5.94 -6.04 -1.06
C GLU A 48 6.10 -4.62 -1.62
N SER A 49 5.40 -4.33 -2.73
CA SER A 49 5.41 -3.00 -3.33
C SER A 49 4.80 -1.94 -2.41
N ALA A 50 3.73 -2.28 -1.68
CA ALA A 50 3.13 -1.40 -0.68
C ALA A 50 4.08 -1.15 0.49
N GLN A 51 4.76 -2.17 0.98
CA GLN A 51 5.74 -2.05 2.05
C GLN A 51 6.90 -1.12 1.65
N ALA A 52 7.43 -1.27 0.44
CA ALA A 52 8.45 -0.38 -0.09
C ALA A 52 7.95 1.07 -0.19
N ALA A 53 6.72 1.27 -0.67
CA ALA A 53 6.11 2.58 -0.76
C ALA A 53 5.90 3.24 0.62
N ILE A 54 5.49 2.49 1.64
CA ILE A 54 5.35 3.02 3.01
C ILE A 54 6.72 3.33 3.64
N ALA A 55 7.74 2.50 3.39
CA ALA A 55 9.10 2.80 3.83
C ALA A 55 9.64 4.10 3.20
N ASP A 56 9.34 4.35 1.93
CA ASP A 56 9.67 5.62 1.28
C ASP A 56 8.89 6.81 1.84
N ALA A 57 7.59 6.64 2.09
CA ALA A 57 6.78 7.66 2.76
C ALA A 57 7.36 8.03 4.13
N ARG A 58 7.79 7.03 4.91
CA ARG A 58 8.35 7.21 6.26
C ARG A 58 9.62 8.06 6.29
N LYS A 59 10.48 7.97 5.28
CA LYS A 59 11.71 8.78 5.17
C LYS A 59 11.43 10.27 5.12
N VAL A 60 10.29 10.66 4.52
CA VAL A 60 9.90 12.05 4.30
C VAL A 60 8.69 12.48 5.16
N ALA A 61 8.19 11.58 6.01
CA ALA A 61 6.97 11.80 6.79
C ALA A 61 7.16 12.87 7.88
N PRO A 62 6.21 13.82 8.02
CA PRO A 62 6.13 14.67 9.21
C PRO A 62 6.00 13.81 10.47
N ARG A 63 6.60 14.26 11.59
CA ARG A 63 6.55 13.53 12.88
C ARG A 63 5.13 13.14 13.28
N LYS A 64 4.14 14.03 13.07
CA LYS A 64 2.72 13.81 13.40
C LYS A 64 2.06 12.64 12.66
N LYS A 65 2.61 12.20 11.52
CA LYS A 65 2.06 11.12 10.68
C LYS A 65 2.76 9.77 10.90
N ARG A 66 3.85 9.71 11.68
CA ARG A 66 4.65 8.49 11.84
C ARG A 66 3.89 7.35 12.52
N SER A 67 3.07 7.66 13.53
CA SER A 67 2.21 6.68 14.20
C SER A 67 1.19 6.05 13.26
N ASP A 68 0.63 6.83 12.34
CA ASP A 68 -0.31 6.32 11.35
C ASP A 68 0.39 5.38 10.35
N LEU A 69 1.62 5.73 9.95
CA LEU A 69 2.45 4.84 9.13
C LEU A 69 2.81 3.54 9.86
N ASP A 70 3.13 3.59 11.16
CA ASP A 70 3.39 2.37 11.94
C ASP A 70 2.18 1.43 11.93
N ALA A 71 0.96 1.98 12.05
CA ALA A 71 -0.26 1.19 11.98
C ALA A 71 -0.50 0.60 10.57
N ILE A 72 -0.18 1.35 9.51
CA ILE A 72 -0.26 0.84 8.13
C ILE A 72 0.78 -0.26 7.90
N GLU A 73 2.02 -0.09 8.36
CA GLU A 73 3.07 -1.12 8.26
C GLU A 73 2.66 -2.40 8.98
N ALA A 74 2.04 -2.29 10.16
CA ALA A 74 1.51 -3.44 10.89
C ALA A 74 0.40 -4.16 10.11
N ASP A 75 -0.53 -3.42 9.47
CA ASP A 75 -1.57 -4.02 8.62
C ASP A 75 -0.96 -4.71 7.40
N ILE A 76 -0.01 -4.07 6.71
CA ILE A 76 0.69 -4.66 5.55
C ILE A 76 1.47 -5.92 5.98
N GLY A 77 2.13 -5.89 7.14
CA GLY A 77 2.83 -7.04 7.70
C GLY A 77 1.89 -8.21 8.01
N ARG A 78 0.71 -7.93 8.59
CA ARG A 78 -0.33 -8.94 8.80
C ARG A 78 -0.85 -9.52 7.48
N LEU A 79 -1.08 -8.67 6.48
CA LEU A 79 -1.51 -9.13 5.16
C LEU A 79 -0.46 -10.02 4.50
N ARG A 80 0.83 -9.73 4.69
CA ARG A 80 1.93 -10.59 4.20
C ARG A 80 1.84 -12.01 4.76
N SER A 81 1.57 -12.15 6.05
CA SER A 81 1.39 -13.46 6.70
C SER A 81 0.15 -14.22 6.21
N LEU A 82 -0.82 -13.51 5.62
CA LEU A 82 -2.07 -14.06 5.09
C LEU A 82 -2.04 -14.25 3.56
N ALA A 83 -0.96 -13.84 2.88
CA ALA A 83 -0.90 -13.84 1.41
C ALA A 83 -1.09 -15.24 0.80
N ASP A 84 -0.70 -16.29 1.53
CA ASP A 84 -0.81 -17.69 1.11
C ASP A 84 -2.17 -18.33 1.44
N LYS A 85 -3.05 -17.54 2.07
CA LYS A 85 -4.40 -17.95 2.48
C LYS A 85 -5.40 -16.88 2.01
N PRO A 86 -5.51 -16.61 0.70
CA PRO A 86 -6.37 -15.53 0.21
C PRO A 86 -7.86 -15.74 0.50
N ALA A 87 -8.28 -17.00 0.68
CA ALA A 87 -9.64 -17.35 1.09
C ALA A 87 -9.93 -17.07 2.58
N ASP A 88 -8.91 -16.76 3.39
CA ASP A 88 -9.11 -16.33 4.78
C ASP A 88 -9.80 -14.95 4.79
N PRO A 89 -10.98 -14.79 5.41
CA PRO A 89 -11.67 -13.50 5.50
C PRO A 89 -10.78 -12.39 6.07
N ALA A 90 -9.84 -12.75 6.96
CA ALA A 90 -8.90 -11.81 7.55
C ALA A 90 -8.01 -11.13 6.49
N ALA A 91 -7.66 -11.81 5.39
CA ALA A 91 -6.85 -11.21 4.32
C ALA A 91 -7.56 -9.99 3.71
N GLY A 92 -8.85 -10.16 3.39
CA GLY A 92 -9.68 -9.08 2.87
C GLY A 92 -9.91 -7.95 3.87
N GLU A 93 -10.12 -8.27 5.14
CA GLU A 93 -10.30 -7.27 6.21
C GLU A 93 -9.04 -6.44 6.45
N VAL A 94 -7.89 -7.09 6.58
CA VAL A 94 -6.60 -6.42 6.81
C VAL A 94 -6.24 -5.54 5.60
N ALA A 95 -6.40 -6.05 4.36
CA ALA A 95 -6.15 -5.26 3.16
C ALA A 95 -7.03 -4.00 3.09
N ARG A 96 -8.32 -4.11 3.44
CA ARG A 96 -9.25 -2.96 3.52
C ARG A 96 -8.87 -1.99 4.64
N SER A 97 -8.42 -2.48 5.79
CA SER A 97 -7.94 -1.64 6.89
C SER A 97 -6.73 -0.80 6.47
N ALA A 98 -5.70 -1.45 5.91
CA ALA A 98 -4.52 -0.78 5.39
C ALA A 98 -4.89 0.28 4.35
N HIS A 99 -5.74 -0.09 3.38
CA HIS A 99 -6.21 0.82 2.33
C HIS A 99 -6.92 2.06 2.89
N LYS A 100 -7.85 1.89 3.85
CA LYS A 100 -8.55 3.00 4.49
C LYS A 100 -7.59 3.96 5.22
N ARG A 101 -6.61 3.42 5.95
CA ARG A 101 -5.61 4.22 6.66
C ARG A 101 -4.71 5.01 5.69
N ILE A 102 -4.30 4.39 4.58
CA ILE A 102 -3.53 5.08 3.54
C ILE A 102 -4.33 6.24 2.95
N ILE A 103 -5.62 6.02 2.62
CA ILE A 103 -6.49 7.09 2.10
C ILE A 103 -6.60 8.25 3.10
N ALA A 104 -6.78 7.94 4.39
CA ALA A 104 -6.87 8.96 5.44
C ALA A 104 -5.61 9.85 5.50
N LEU A 105 -4.42 9.31 5.17
CA LEU A 105 -3.18 10.07 5.15
C LEU A 105 -2.96 10.94 3.90
N ILE A 106 -3.67 10.67 2.80
CA ILE A 106 -3.52 11.43 1.54
C ILE A 106 -4.33 12.74 1.58
N GLY A 107 -5.37 12.81 2.41
CA GLY A 107 -6.30 13.95 2.47
C GLY A 107 -6.10 14.92 3.65
N ASP A 108 -5.04 14.74 4.44
CA ASP A 108 -4.86 15.31 5.78
C ASP A 108 -3.46 15.91 5.98
#